data_AF-A0A1Z1MF83-F1
#
_entry.id   AF-A0A1Z1MF83-F1
#
_cell.length_a   1.000
_cell.length_b   1.000
_cell.length_c   1.000
_cell.angle_alpha   90.00
_cell.angle_beta   90.00
_cell.angle_gamma   90.00
#
_symmetry.space_group_name_H-M   'P 1'
#
loop_
_entity.id
_entity.type
_entity.pdbx_description
1 polymer ?
#
loop_
_entity_poly.entity_id
_entity_poly.type
_entity_poly.pdbx_seq_one_letter_code
_entity_poly.pdbx_strand_id
1 'polypeptide(L)' 'MNELNLEQKFKIAMYITKIQSFSQKKTKKYLMKILKEMMIKDNLIKYFIKKSIN' A
#
# COMPACT_ATOMS: atom_id res chain seq x y z
N MET A 1 1.87 -12.93 14.20
CA MET A 1 2.16 -13.27 12.79
C MET A 1 1.49 -12.25 11.89
N ASN A 2 2.29 -11.36 11.29
CA ASN A 2 1.95 -10.46 10.16
C ASN A 2 3.27 -9.81 9.69
N GLU A 3 4.35 -10.57 9.74
CA GLU A 3 5.67 -10.04 9.40
C GLU A 3 5.85 -10.02 7.90
N LEU A 4 6.45 -8.93 7.42
CA LEU A 4 6.84 -8.83 6.03
C LEU A 4 7.96 -9.83 5.74
N ASN A 5 7.82 -10.55 4.63
CA ASN A 5 8.90 -11.39 4.14
C ASN A 5 10.07 -10.54 3.62
N LEU A 6 11.22 -11.18 3.38
CA LEU A 6 12.44 -10.48 2.95
C LEU A 6 12.23 -9.66 1.67
N GLU A 7 11.52 -10.21 0.69
CA GLU A 7 11.25 -9.54 -0.58
C GLU A 7 10.38 -8.28 -0.39
N GLN A 8 9.36 -8.36 0.46
CA GLN A 8 8.50 -7.23 0.80
C GLN A 8 9.29 -6.12 1.51
N LYS A 9 10.16 -6.50 2.46
CA LYS A 9 11.08 -5.57 3.13
C LYS A 9 12.01 -4.88 2.12
N PHE A 10 12.55 -5.64 1.17
CA PHE A 10 13.39 -5.11 0.09
C PHE A 10 12.62 -4.12 -0.80
N LYS A 11 11.39 -4.45 -1.20
CA LYS A 11 10.52 -3.54 -1.97
C LYS A 11 10.26 -2.23 -1.23
N ILE A 12 10.03 -2.28 0.08
CA ILE A 12 9.84 -1.08 0.90
C ILE A 12 11.10 -0.21 0.89
N ALA A 13 12.28 -0.80 1.08
CA ALA A 13 13.54 -0.06 1.00
C ALA A 13 13.70 0.67 -0.34
N MET A 14 13.41 -0.01 -1.46
CA MET A 14 13.43 0.62 -2.79
C MET A 14 12.42 1.77 -2.92
N TYR A 15 11.20 1.61 -2.39
CA TYR A 15 10.20 2.67 -2.44
C TYR A 15 10.60 3.89 -1.60
N ILE A 16 11.23 3.69 -0.43
CA ILE A 16 11.74 4.79 0.40
C ILE A 16 12.76 5.62 -0.39
N THR A 17 13.76 4.97 -0.99
CA THR A 17 14.76 5.65 -1.83
C THR A 17 14.12 6.42 -2.98
N LYS A 18 13.10 5.83 -3.63
CA LYS A 18 12.37 6.49 -4.71
C LYS A 18 11.62 7.73 -4.23
N ILE A 19 10.92 7.65 -3.10
CA ILE A 19 10.12 8.75 -2.55
C ILE A 19 11.00 9.90 -2.08
N GLN A 20 12.20 9.63 -1.55
CA GLN A 20 13.16 10.66 -1.16
C GLN A 20 13.55 11.60 -2.32
N SER A 21 13.48 11.11 -3.57
CA SER A 21 13.74 11.92 -4.77
C SER A 21 12.54 12.78 -5.23
N PHE A 22 11.39 12.68 -4.58
CA PHE A 22 10.18 13.36 -5.05
C PHE A 22 10.12 14.82 -4.61
N SER A 23 9.64 15.67 -5.52
CA SER A 23 9.21 17.03 -5.15
C SER A 23 7.92 16.98 -4.33
N GLN A 24 7.67 18.01 -3.52
CA GLN A 24 6.49 18.09 -2.66
C GLN A 24 5.16 17.87 -3.40
N LYS A 25 5.02 18.41 -4.63
CA LYS A 25 3.85 18.19 -5.49
C LYS A 25 3.68 16.72 -5.88
N LYS A 26 4.77 16.06 -6.27
CA LYS A 26 4.76 14.62 -6.62
C LYS A 26 4.44 13.77 -5.39
N THR A 27 5.00 14.08 -4.22
CA THR A 27 4.73 13.39 -2.96
C THR A 27 3.25 13.45 -2.59
N LYS A 28 2.63 14.64 -2.62
CA LYS A 28 1.19 14.81 -2.34
C LYS A 28 0.32 14.00 -3.32
N LYS A 29 0.61 14.08 -4.62
CA LYS A 29 -0.13 13.32 -5.64
C LYS A 29 0.02 11.80 -5.44
N TYR A 30 1.22 11.35 -5.12
CA TYR A 30 1.51 9.94 -4.89
C TYR A 30 0.78 9.43 -3.64
N LEU A 31 0.81 10.19 -2.54
CA LEU A 31 0.09 9.86 -1.31
C LEU A 31 -1.41 9.70 -1.57
N MET A 32 -2.03 10.66 -2.26
CA MET A 32 -3.47 10.60 -2.56
C MET A 32 -3.83 9.35 -3.37
N LYS A 33 -2.97 8.96 -4.33
CA LYS A 33 -3.15 7.71 -5.09
C LYS A 33 -3.07 6.49 -4.16
N ILE A 34 -2.04 6.39 -3.33
CA ILE A 34 -1.84 5.24 -2.45
C ILE A 34 -3.01 5.09 -1.46
N LEU A 35 -3.49 6.18 -0.86
CA LEU A 35 -4.64 6.15 0.04
C LEU A 35 -5.90 5.62 -0.65
N LYS A 36 -6.16 6.04 -1.89
CA LYS A 36 -7.27 5.52 -2.70
C LYS A 36 -7.15 4.01 -2.93
N GLU A 37 -5.97 3.54 -3.33
CA GLU A 37 -5.72 2.11 -3.53
C GLU A 37 -5.89 1.30 -2.24
N MET A 38 -5.51 1.86 -1.10
CA MET A 38 -5.70 1.22 0.22
C MET A 38 -7.18 1.05 0.56
N MET A 39 -8.02 2.07 0.31
CA MET A 39 -9.47 1.97 0.52
C MET A 39 -10.11 0.89 -0.37
N ILE A 40 -9.66 0.78 -1.62
CA ILE A 40 -10.16 -0.26 -2.54
C ILE A 40 -9.76 -1.65 -2.03
N LYS A 41 -8.51 -1.84 -1.59
CA LYS A 41 -8.04 -3.10 -1.00
C LYS A 41 -8.80 -3.46 0.27
N ASP A 42 -9.09 -2.50 1.14
CA ASP A 42 -9.87 -2.70 2.35
C ASP A 42 -11.30 -3.19 2.01
N ASN A 43 -11.96 -2.57 1.04
CA ASN A 43 -13.27 -3.01 0.57
C ASN A 43 -13.25 -4.41 -0.04
N LEU A 44 -12.19 -4.76 -0.78
CA LEU A 44 -12.01 -6.11 -1.32
C LEU A 44 -11.86 -7.15 -0.20
N ILE A 45 -11.03 -6.88 0.80
CA ILE A 45 -10.85 -7.77 1.96
C ILE A 45 -12.18 -7.96 2.70
N LYS A 46 -12.92 -6.87 2.97
CA LYS A 46 -14.25 -6.92 3.58
C LYS A 46 -15.22 -7.79 2.78
N TYR A 47 -15.21 -7.66 1.46
CA TYR A 47 -16.04 -8.49 0.57
C TYR A 47 -15.68 -9.97 0.68
N PHE A 48 -14.40 -10.32 0.62
CA PHE A 48 -13.97 -11.72 0.73
C PHE A 48 -14.31 -12.32 2.09
N ILE A 49 -14.11 -11.58 3.19
CA ILE A 49 -14.48 -12.03 4.54
C ILE A 49 -15.99 -12.27 4.63
N LYS A 50 -16.81 -11.33 4.15
CA LYS A 50 -18.26 -11.49 4.14
C LYS A 50 -18.69 -12.72 3.32
N LYS A 51 -18.05 -12.96 2.18
CA LYS A 51 -18.35 -14.10 1.32
C LYS A 51 -17.87 -15.43 1.90
N SER A 52 -16.78 -15.46 2.68
CA SER A 52 -16.29 -16.69 3.31
C SER A 52 -17.06 -17.10 4.57
N ILE A 53 -17.82 -16.18 5.17
CA ILE A 53 -18.66 -16.45 6.34
C ILE A 53 -20.06 -16.98 5.93
N ASN A 54 -20.50 -16.66 4.71
CA ASN A 54 -21.71 -17.21 4.08
C ASN A 54 -21.42 -18.54 3.38
#